data_AF-A0AAE4CV45-F1
#
_entry.id   AF-A0AAE4CV45-F1
#
_cell.length_a   1.000
_cell.length_b   1.000
_cell.length_c   1.000
_cell.angle_alpha   90.00
_cell.angle_beta   90.00
_cell.angle_gamma   90.00
#
_symmetry.space_group_name_H-M   'P 1'
#
loop_
_entity.id
_entity.type
_entity.pdbx_description
1 polymer ?
#
loop_
_entity_poly.entity_id
_entity_poly.type
_entity_poly.pdbx_seq_one_letter_code
_entity_poly.pdbx_strand_id
1 'polypeptide(L)'
;MVTGFGEETATGWHPLLNGTHELARAIADPAHDGPAWREHVASQLRGLRGAFDEHMQATEGPAGHYAALVDNSPRLASGVDGLVREHAAVLDRIRALQEHVDADRPGTDEIRAWARLLVHELFAHRQRGADLVLEAYQTDIGGSD
;
A
#
# COMPACT_ATOMS: atom_id res chain seq x y z
N MET A 1 -0.57 5.14 -31.02
CA MET A 1 0.69 5.55 -30.36
C MET A 1 0.32 5.84 -28.90
N VAL A 2 0.28 4.80 -28.06
CA VAL A 2 -0.03 4.91 -26.63
C VAL A 2 1.30 4.99 -25.90
N THR A 3 1.80 6.20 -25.73
CA THR A 3 2.94 6.51 -24.85
C THR A 3 2.35 7.20 -23.63
N GLY A 4 2.31 6.53 -22.47
CA GLY A 4 1.87 7.19 -21.23
C GLY A 4 1.68 6.32 -19.99
N PHE A 5 1.39 5.02 -20.11
CA PHE A 5 1.06 4.21 -18.92
C PHE A 5 2.23 3.95 -17.96
N GLY A 6 3.49 4.08 -18.40
CA GLY A 6 4.67 3.66 -17.60
C GLY A 6 5.24 4.72 -16.65
N GLU A 7 5.16 6.00 -17.00
CA GLU A 7 5.76 7.09 -16.21
C GLU A 7 4.77 7.67 -15.19
N GLU A 8 3.48 7.72 -15.54
CA GLU A 8 2.43 8.27 -14.68
C GLU A 8 2.03 7.30 -13.56
N THR A 9 2.07 5.99 -13.84
CA THR A 9 1.83 4.94 -12.83
C THR A 9 2.95 4.87 -11.80
N ALA A 10 4.20 5.20 -12.13
CA ALA A 10 5.31 5.18 -11.16
C ALA A 10 5.13 6.20 -10.02
N THR A 11 4.45 7.32 -10.28
CA THR A 11 4.33 8.44 -9.34
C THR A 11 3.43 8.12 -8.13
N GLY A 12 2.39 7.28 -8.32
CA GLY A 12 1.44 6.94 -7.26
C GLY A 12 1.99 6.06 -6.14
N TRP A 13 3.13 5.39 -6.35
CA TRP A 13 3.62 4.33 -5.46
C TRP A 13 4.74 4.81 -4.55
N HIS A 14 5.39 5.92 -4.90
CA HIS A 14 6.48 6.48 -4.13
C HIS A 14 6.05 6.91 -2.71
N PRO A 15 4.88 7.58 -2.51
CA PRO A 15 4.43 7.96 -1.18
C PRO A 15 4.14 6.75 -0.29
N LEU A 16 3.46 5.72 -0.82
CA LEU A 16 3.11 4.51 -0.06
C LEU A 16 4.34 3.68 0.32
N LEU A 17 5.28 3.50 -0.63
CA LEU A 17 6.52 2.79 -0.36
C LEU A 17 7.38 3.52 0.67
N ASN A 18 7.45 4.86 0.56
CA ASN A 18 8.15 5.68 1.55
C ASN A 18 7.52 5.53 2.94
N GLY A 19 6.19 5.69 3.05
CA GLY A 19 5.48 5.51 4.32
C GLY A 19 5.66 4.11 4.92
N THR A 20 5.72 3.07 4.08
CA THR A 20 6.00 1.69 4.52
C THR A 20 7.40 1.56 5.11
N HIS A 21 8.41 2.16 4.46
CA HIS A 21 9.79 2.19 4.99
C HIS A 21 9.91 3.00 6.27
N GLU A 22 9.26 4.16 6.36
CA GLU A 22 9.30 4.99 7.57
C GLU A 22 8.67 4.27 8.77
N LEU A 23 7.54 3.58 8.57
CA LEU A 23 6.97 2.74 9.62
C LEU A 23 7.93 1.60 10.01
N ALA A 24 8.53 0.92 9.03
CA ALA A 24 9.47 -0.17 9.28
C ALA A 24 10.70 0.28 10.09
N ARG A 25 11.21 1.49 9.84
CA ARG A 25 12.30 2.10 10.62
C ARG A 25 11.85 2.41 12.05
N ALA A 26 10.72 3.10 12.21
CA ALA A 26 10.20 3.47 13.52
C ALA A 26 10.00 2.27 14.46
N ILE A 27 9.54 1.14 13.93
CA ILE A 27 9.34 -0.09 14.73
C ILE A 27 10.62 -0.89 14.96
N ALA A 28 11.70 -0.58 14.24
CA ALA A 28 13.03 -1.15 14.47
C ALA A 28 13.78 -0.39 15.57
N ASP A 29 13.52 0.92 15.72
CA ASP A 29 14.19 1.77 16.70
C ASP A 29 14.08 1.25 18.13
N PRO A 30 15.09 1.49 18.99
CA PRO A 30 15.02 1.11 20.39
C PRO A 30 13.88 1.83 21.14
N ALA A 31 13.12 1.08 21.95
CA ALA A 31 11.97 1.61 22.69
C ALA A 31 12.32 2.07 24.13
N HIS A 32 13.51 2.67 24.33
CA HIS A 32 14.03 3.02 25.66
C HIS A 32 13.05 3.89 26.47
N ASP A 33 12.37 4.83 25.80
CA ASP A 33 11.31 5.68 26.34
C ASP A 33 9.97 5.27 25.71
N GLY A 34 9.31 4.25 26.26
CA GLY A 34 8.09 3.64 25.71
C GLY A 34 7.04 4.63 25.17
N PRO A 35 6.72 5.75 25.86
CA PRO A 35 5.80 6.78 25.35
C PRO A 35 6.30 7.51 24.10
N ALA A 36 7.57 7.96 24.08
CA ALA A 36 8.13 8.67 22.92
C ALA A 36 8.26 7.76 21.69
N TRP A 37 8.62 6.49 21.91
CA TRP A 37 8.63 5.48 20.85
C TRP A 37 7.22 5.25 20.28
N ARG A 38 6.21 5.13 21.15
CA ARG A 38 4.81 4.96 20.75
C ARG A 38 4.29 6.17 19.96
N GLU A 39 4.57 7.38 20.42
CA GLU A 39 4.21 8.62 19.71
C GLU A 39 4.86 8.68 18.31
N HIS A 40 6.13 8.26 18.21
CA HIS A 40 6.83 8.19 16.94
C HIS A 40 6.17 7.19 15.97
N VAL A 41 5.86 5.98 16.43
CA VAL A 41 5.11 4.98 15.64
C VAL A 41 3.73 5.50 15.23
N ALA A 42 3.01 6.15 16.14
CA ALA A 42 1.71 6.76 15.86
C ALA A 42 1.82 7.82 14.74
N SER A 43 2.87 8.64 14.76
CA SER A 43 3.14 9.62 13.72
C SER A 43 3.39 8.99 12.36
N GLN A 44 4.20 7.93 12.30
CA GLN A 44 4.45 7.22 11.04
C GLN A 44 3.20 6.51 10.51
N LEU A 45 2.36 5.96 11.39
CA LEU A 45 1.07 5.37 10.99
C LEU A 45 0.10 6.39 10.39
N ARG A 46 0.05 7.63 10.93
CA ARG A 46 -0.74 8.71 10.33
C ARG A 46 -0.22 9.08 8.93
N GLY A 47 1.10 9.17 8.77
CA GLY A 47 1.72 9.43 7.46
C GLY A 47 1.43 8.32 6.45
N LEU A 48 1.61 7.06 6.86
CA LEU A 48 1.28 5.88 6.06
C LEU A 48 -0.20 5.86 5.66
N ARG A 49 -1.10 6.18 6.60
CA ARG A 49 -2.53 6.25 6.32
C ARG A 49 -2.85 7.27 5.22
N GLY A 50 -2.31 8.49 5.31
CA GLY A 50 -2.49 9.50 4.28
C GLY A 50 -1.99 9.03 2.91
N ALA A 51 -0.78 8.46 2.87
CA ALA A 51 -0.22 7.91 1.64
C ALA A 51 -1.05 6.75 1.06
N PHE A 52 -1.67 5.94 1.91
CA PHE A 52 -2.53 4.85 1.48
C PHE A 52 -3.88 5.33 0.93
N ASP A 53 -4.48 6.35 1.56
CA ASP A 53 -5.71 6.98 1.05
C ASP A 53 -5.45 7.63 -0.33
N GLU A 54 -4.30 8.29 -0.51
CA GLU A 54 -3.86 8.83 -1.81
C GLU A 54 -3.66 7.73 -2.86
N HIS A 55 -3.02 6.61 -2.48
CA HIS A 55 -2.83 5.46 -3.36
C HIS A 55 -4.17 4.84 -3.80
N MET A 56 -5.13 4.68 -2.88
CA MET A 56 -6.48 4.23 -3.21
C MET A 56 -7.18 5.19 -4.17
N GLN A 57 -7.07 6.51 -3.99
CA GLN A 57 -7.65 7.47 -4.93
C GLN A 57 -6.99 7.41 -6.31
N ALA A 58 -5.66 7.27 -6.38
CA ALA A 58 -4.94 7.16 -7.64
C ALA A 58 -5.24 5.87 -8.40
N THR A 59 -5.62 4.80 -7.70
CA THR A 59 -5.89 3.48 -8.31
C THR A 59 -7.39 3.26 -8.59
N GLU A 60 -8.26 3.55 -7.63
CA GLU A 60 -9.69 3.25 -7.66
C GLU A 60 -10.61 4.46 -7.83
N GLY A 61 -10.08 5.69 -7.69
CA GLY A 61 -10.88 6.90 -7.78
C GLY A 61 -11.59 7.06 -9.14
N PRO A 62 -12.46 8.07 -9.31
CA PRO A 62 -13.18 8.29 -10.56
C PRO A 62 -12.27 8.47 -11.80
N ALA A 63 -11.04 8.94 -11.59
CA ALA A 63 -9.98 9.04 -12.60
C ALA A 63 -8.81 8.06 -12.31
N GLY A 64 -9.07 7.01 -11.54
CA GLY A 64 -8.08 6.04 -11.08
C GLY A 64 -7.65 5.09 -12.18
N HIS A 65 -6.42 4.60 -12.07
CA HIS A 65 -5.79 3.79 -13.12
C HIS A 65 -6.45 2.43 -13.35
N TYR A 66 -7.13 1.85 -12.36
CA TYR A 66 -7.72 0.51 -12.49
C TYR A 66 -8.87 0.45 -13.49
N ALA A 67 -9.72 1.47 -13.55
CA ALA A 67 -10.81 1.52 -14.53
C ALA A 67 -10.24 1.52 -15.96
N ALA A 68 -9.24 2.35 -16.22
CA ALA A 68 -8.56 2.41 -17.52
C ALA A 68 -7.79 1.11 -17.83
N LEU A 69 -7.16 0.49 -16.82
CA LEU A 69 -6.46 -0.78 -17.00
C LEU A 69 -7.42 -1.90 -17.43
N VAL A 70 -8.59 -1.99 -16.80
CA VAL A 70 -9.61 -3.00 -17.16
C VAL A 70 -10.22 -2.72 -18.53
N ASP A 71 -10.48 -1.46 -18.87
CA ASP A 71 -10.99 -1.08 -20.20
C ASP A 71 -10.03 -1.51 -21.32
N ASN A 72 -8.73 -1.28 -21.13
CA ASN A 72 -7.70 -1.68 -22.09
C ASN A 72 -7.32 -3.17 -22.03
N SER A 73 -7.59 -3.86 -20.91
CA SER A 73 -7.23 -5.25 -20.71
C SER A 73 -8.26 -5.98 -19.82
N PRO A 74 -9.45 -6.33 -20.37
CA PRO A 74 -10.57 -6.87 -19.58
C PRO A 74 -10.25 -8.16 -18.80
N ARG A 75 -9.29 -8.96 -19.27
CA ARG A 75 -8.81 -10.16 -18.58
C ARG A 75 -8.24 -9.89 -17.18
N LEU A 76 -7.74 -8.68 -16.94
CA LEU A 76 -7.16 -8.26 -15.66
C LEU A 76 -8.20 -7.90 -14.61
N ALA A 77 -9.50 -7.87 -14.95
CA ALA A 77 -10.58 -7.48 -14.05
C ALA A 77 -10.55 -8.26 -12.71
N SER A 78 -10.37 -9.59 -12.78
CA SER A 78 -10.30 -10.40 -11.55
C SER A 78 -9.06 -10.08 -10.69
N GLY A 79 -7.95 -9.68 -11.30
CA GLY A 79 -6.74 -9.26 -10.59
C GLY A 79 -6.92 -7.91 -9.92
N VAL A 80 -7.51 -6.94 -10.64
CA VAL A 80 -7.91 -5.64 -10.10
C VAL A 80 -8.88 -5.80 -8.93
N ASP A 81 -9.93 -6.61 -9.06
CA ASP A 81 -10.88 -6.87 -7.97
C ASP A 81 -10.19 -7.47 -6.73
N GLY A 82 -9.15 -8.28 -6.95
CA GLY A 82 -8.28 -8.79 -5.89
C GLY A 82 -7.58 -7.66 -5.13
N LEU A 83 -6.92 -6.75 -5.85
CA LEU A 83 -6.21 -5.61 -5.26
C LEU A 83 -7.15 -4.64 -4.54
N VAL A 84 -8.36 -4.41 -5.05
CA VAL A 84 -9.39 -3.58 -4.38
C VAL A 84 -9.81 -4.19 -3.04
N ARG A 85 -10.04 -5.50 -2.99
CA ARG A 85 -10.34 -6.19 -1.71
C ARG A 85 -9.16 -6.12 -0.75
N GLU A 86 -7.94 -6.24 -1.25
CA GLU A 86 -6.75 -6.04 -0.43
C GLU A 86 -6.65 -4.62 0.11
N HIS A 87 -7.01 -3.59 -0.68
CA HIS A 87 -6.99 -2.22 -0.19
C HIS A 87 -7.90 -2.02 1.02
N ALA A 88 -9.14 -2.50 0.94
CA ALA A 88 -10.07 -2.46 2.06
C ALA A 88 -9.50 -3.20 3.30
N ALA A 89 -8.92 -4.39 3.09
CA ALA A 89 -8.36 -5.20 4.16
C ALA A 89 -7.13 -4.55 4.83
N VAL A 90 -6.26 -3.88 4.07
CA VAL A 90 -5.11 -3.15 4.57
C VAL A 90 -5.55 -1.88 5.30
N LEU A 91 -6.55 -1.17 4.79
CA LEU A 91 -7.13 0.02 5.42
C LEU A 91 -7.65 -0.28 6.83
N ASP A 92 -8.38 -1.38 6.98
CA ASP A 92 -8.92 -1.81 8.27
C ASP A 92 -7.81 -2.18 9.26
N ARG A 93 -6.71 -2.80 8.79
CA ARG A 93 -5.54 -3.10 9.63
C ARG A 93 -4.78 -1.85 10.04
N ILE A 94 -4.64 -0.87 9.15
CA ILE A 94 -4.06 0.44 9.51
C ILE A 94 -4.88 1.07 10.62
N ARG A 95 -6.22 1.09 10.49
CA ARG A 95 -7.12 1.65 11.53
C ARG A 95 -7.00 0.91 12.86
N ALA A 96 -7.06 -0.42 12.83
CA ALA A 96 -6.94 -1.23 14.04
C ALA A 96 -5.59 -1.00 14.74
N LEU A 97 -4.50 -0.92 13.98
CA LEU A 97 -3.18 -0.63 14.55
C LEU A 97 -3.09 0.78 15.12
N GLN A 98 -3.69 1.79 14.47
CA GLN A 98 -3.79 3.15 15.03
C GLN A 98 -4.52 3.14 16.38
N GLU A 99 -5.68 2.47 16.46
CA GLU A 99 -6.44 2.34 17.71
C GLU A 99 -5.63 1.62 18.80
N HIS A 100 -4.86 0.59 18.45
CA HIS A 100 -4.01 -0.13 19.39
C HIS A 100 -2.82 0.71 19.87
N VAL A 101 -2.23 1.53 19.00
CA VAL A 101 -1.13 2.42 19.35
C VAL A 101 -1.62 3.55 20.25
N ASP A 102 -2.81 4.08 20.02
CA ASP A 102 -3.41 5.14 20.84
C ASP A 102 -3.94 4.62 22.19
N ALA A 103 -4.12 3.31 22.35
CA ALA A 103 -4.51 2.70 23.61
C ALA A 103 -3.31 2.44 24.53
N ASP A 104 -3.48 2.67 25.83
CA ASP A 104 -2.46 2.39 26.86
C ASP A 104 -2.23 0.90 27.13
N ARG A 105 -3.06 0.01 26.56
CA ARG A 105 -3.07 -1.42 26.90
C ARG A 105 -1.98 -2.24 26.21
N PRO A 106 -1.78 -2.17 24.88
CA PRO A 106 -0.85 -3.07 24.23
C PRO A 106 0.59 -2.76 24.59
N GLY A 107 1.41 -3.78 24.80
CA GLY A 107 2.85 -3.61 25.01
C GLY A 107 3.60 -3.23 23.72
N THR A 108 4.84 -2.77 23.86
CA THR A 108 5.72 -2.47 22.73
C THR A 108 5.88 -3.66 21.77
N ASP A 109 6.02 -4.88 22.30
CA ASP A 109 6.22 -6.08 21.48
C ASP A 109 4.99 -6.45 20.64
N GLU A 110 3.78 -6.25 21.18
CA GLU A 110 2.53 -6.47 20.46
C GLU A 110 2.39 -5.49 19.30
N ILE A 111 2.65 -4.21 19.56
CA ILE A 111 2.64 -3.16 18.52
C ILE A 111 3.66 -3.47 17.43
N ARG A 112 4.87 -3.89 17.79
CA ARG A 112 5.89 -4.31 16.80
C ARG A 112 5.41 -5.50 15.98
N ALA A 113 4.79 -6.50 16.61
CA ALA A 113 4.31 -7.68 15.90
C ALA A 113 3.24 -7.30 14.86
N TRP A 114 2.23 -6.52 15.24
CA TRP A 114 1.20 -6.06 14.31
C TRP A 114 1.74 -5.15 13.20
N ALA A 115 2.62 -4.21 13.55
CA ALA A 115 3.21 -3.33 12.56
C ALA A 115 4.10 -4.06 11.56
N ARG A 116 4.85 -5.10 11.99
CA ARG A 116 5.63 -5.95 11.06
C ARG A 116 4.74 -6.71 10.08
N LEU A 117 3.60 -7.21 10.54
CA LEU A 117 2.63 -7.87 9.67
C LEU A 117 2.08 -6.90 8.63
N LEU A 118 1.67 -5.70 9.06
CA LEU A 118 1.20 -4.65 8.16
C LEU A 118 2.27 -4.25 7.13
N VAL A 119 3.53 -4.04 7.55
CA VAL A 119 4.64 -3.74 6.65
C VAL A 119 4.84 -4.85 5.61
N HIS A 120 4.80 -6.11 6.03
CA HIS A 120 4.90 -7.24 5.12
C HIS A 120 3.76 -7.27 4.10
N GLU A 121 2.51 -7.09 4.55
CA GLU A 121 1.34 -7.06 3.69
C GLU A 121 1.41 -5.92 2.66
N LEU A 122 1.90 -4.73 3.05
CA LEU A 122 2.08 -3.59 2.15
C LEU A 122 3.12 -3.86 1.05
N PHE A 123 4.26 -4.45 1.39
CA PHE A 123 5.24 -4.86 0.38
C PHE A 123 4.68 -5.93 -0.57
N ALA A 124 3.95 -6.90 -0.02
CA ALA A 124 3.36 -7.97 -0.81
C ALA A 124 2.26 -7.44 -1.75
N HIS A 125 1.42 -6.52 -1.27
CA HIS A 125 0.42 -5.81 -2.05
C HIS A 125 1.09 -5.03 -3.19
N ARG A 126 2.16 -4.29 -2.87
CA ARG A 126 2.95 -3.57 -3.86
C ARG A 126 3.50 -4.51 -4.95
N GLN A 127 3.97 -5.70 -4.59
CA GLN A 127 4.46 -6.64 -5.60
C GLN A 127 3.34 -7.15 -6.51
N ARG A 128 2.21 -7.59 -5.95
CA ARG A 128 1.07 -8.06 -6.74
C ARG A 128 0.56 -7.01 -7.72
N GLY A 129 0.51 -5.75 -7.32
CA GLY A 129 0.14 -4.69 -8.25
C GLY A 129 1.18 -4.45 -9.36
N ALA A 130 2.48 -4.62 -9.07
CA ALA A 130 3.53 -4.54 -10.10
C ALA A 130 3.44 -5.73 -11.08
N ASP A 131 3.16 -6.92 -10.57
CA ASP A 131 2.94 -8.13 -11.38
C ASP A 131 1.76 -7.94 -12.35
N LEU A 132 0.66 -7.31 -11.88
CA LEU A 132 -0.51 -7.02 -12.71
C LEU A 132 -0.19 -6.04 -13.86
N VAL A 133 0.60 -4.99 -13.57
CA VAL A 133 1.05 -4.04 -14.60
C VAL A 133 1.97 -4.73 -15.61
N LEU A 134 2.85 -5.62 -15.15
CA LEU A 134 3.71 -6.39 -16.04
C LEU A 134 2.90 -7.33 -16.95
N GLU A 135 1.86 -7.99 -16.44
CA GLU A 135 0.96 -8.83 -17.24
C GLU A 135 0.25 -8.05 -18.36
N ALA A 136 -0.09 -6.79 -18.10
CA ALA A 136 -0.63 -5.88 -19.11
C ALA A 136 0.37 -5.69 -20.27
N TYR A 137 1.64 -5.39 -19.95
CA TYR A 137 2.69 -5.13 -20.94
C TYR A 137 3.13 -6.35 -21.74
N GLN A 138 3.26 -7.52 -21.10
CA GLN A 138 3.74 -8.74 -21.78
C GLN A 138 2.82 -9.16 -22.93
N THR A 139 1.53 -8.86 -22.81
CA THR A 139 0.53 -9.23 -23.82
C THR A 139 0.50 -8.24 -24.99
N ASP A 140 0.68 -6.95 -24.73
CA ASP A 140 0.75 -5.91 -25.78
C ASP A 140 1.89 -6.14 -26.77
N ILE A 141 3.00 -6.74 -26.31
CA ILE A 141 4.15 -7.08 -27.15
C ILE A 141 3.95 -8.41 -27.91
N GLY A 142 3.11 -9.31 -27.39
CA GLY A 142 2.87 -10.65 -27.95
C GLY A 142 1.72 -10.75 -28.97
N GLY A 143 0.94 -9.69 -29.16
CA GLY A 143 -0.27 -9.68 -29.99
C GLY A 143 -0.11 -9.24 -31.46
N SER A 144 1.12 -9.18 -31.99
CA SER A 144 1.36 -8.80 -33.39
C SER A 144 1.37 -10.02 -34.30
N ASP A 145 0.21 -10.38 -34.86
CA ASP A 145 0.07 -11.24 -36.05
C ASP A 145 -0.78 -10.54 -37.12
#